data_AF-A0A4U2YEG2-F1
#
_entry.id   AF-A0A4U2YEG2-F1
#
_cell.length_a   1.000
_cell.length_b   1.000
_cell.length_c   1.000
_cell.angle_alpha   90.00
_cell.angle_beta   90.00
_cell.angle_gamma   90.00
#
_symmetry.space_group_name_H-M   'P 1'
#
loop_
_entity.id
_entity.type
_entity.pdbx_description
1 polymer ?
#
loop_
_entity_poly.entity_id
_entity_poly.type
_entity_poly.pdbx_seq_one_letter_code
_entity_poly.pdbx_strand_id
1 'polypeptide(L)'
;MTIEHKIREHLHEEAETMECPPAISKRIEQSYSHYLQRKRSEITMKKRLIGGIVAAAILIPTAAFAAPTVIDMLTRAPMTSEQVKLDEAGKATLEKLYSAFPETRSFEIIEASYLGDPNDSTKKVQLSIVLQEKGGTGKKLTLHTNGITDVIQDLTQENWEPKEKPLITLPDQEIKGKVDQLIDKLYGNIKDYEVAIEQMENPNEKTFILNYTKKGSEGEGYQVFVQGNRISLAPVDFEPSNNKVEGFFSFNGKPDYTADTILNDEKLLALLKMSATELKEELAKGKTVVEIAASKNVSRQQVIDVIGRTMAEGQLQDGKNKVTISDELLKQMIKDGEQKIIPIIEHKTETEWK
;
A
#
# COMPACT_ATOMS: atom_id res chain seq x y z
N MET A 1 -0.60 -32.88 -16.63
CA MET A 1 -0.48 -31.41 -16.54
C MET A 1 -1.71 -30.79 -17.19
N THR A 2 -2.45 -29.97 -16.45
CA THR A 2 -3.64 -29.28 -16.95
C THR A 2 -3.25 -28.09 -17.84
N ILE A 3 -4.13 -27.68 -18.74
CA ILE A 3 -3.91 -26.53 -19.63
C ILE A 3 -3.72 -25.24 -18.81
N GLU A 4 -4.45 -25.07 -17.72
CA GLU A 4 -4.29 -23.91 -16.81
C GLU A 4 -2.89 -23.81 -16.20
N HIS A 5 -2.30 -24.93 -15.81
CA HIS A 5 -0.94 -24.94 -15.27
C HIS A 5 0.07 -24.49 -16.34
N LYS A 6 -0.09 -24.92 -17.59
CA LYS A 6 0.79 -24.50 -18.68
C LYS A 6 0.63 -23.03 -19.05
N ILE A 7 -0.60 -22.51 -19.05
CA ILE A 7 -0.87 -21.09 -19.32
C ILE A 7 -0.27 -20.23 -18.21
N ARG A 8 -0.39 -20.65 -16.95
CA ARG A 8 0.17 -19.94 -15.80
C ARG A 8 1.70 -19.88 -15.86
N GLU A 9 2.36 -21.01 -16.09
CA GLU A 9 3.82 -21.05 -16.22
C GLU A 9 4.30 -20.15 -17.36
N HIS A 10 3.63 -20.18 -18.51
CA HIS A 10 4.04 -19.39 -19.67
C HIS A 10 3.87 -17.88 -19.45
N LEU A 11 2.78 -17.46 -18.80
CA LEU A 11 2.57 -16.05 -18.45
C LEU A 11 3.56 -15.56 -17.39
N HIS A 12 3.95 -16.43 -16.46
CA HIS A 12 4.95 -16.11 -15.43
C HIS A 12 6.34 -15.93 -16.05
N GLU A 13 6.72 -16.82 -16.97
CA GLU A 13 8.00 -16.76 -17.69
C GLU A 13 8.11 -15.53 -18.61
N GLU A 14 7.02 -15.16 -19.30
CA GLU A 14 6.93 -13.91 -20.10
C GLU A 14 7.01 -12.64 -19.22
N ALA A 15 6.36 -12.63 -18.05
CA ALA A 15 6.41 -11.50 -17.14
C ALA A 15 7.80 -11.30 -16.52
N GLU A 16 8.51 -12.39 -16.19
CA GLU A 16 9.88 -12.34 -15.66
C GLU A 16 10.91 -11.86 -16.69
N THR A 17 10.62 -12.02 -17.98
CA THR A 17 11.54 -11.67 -19.08
C THR A 17 11.23 -10.32 -19.73
N MET A 18 10.12 -9.67 -19.35
CA MET A 18 9.78 -8.33 -19.81
C MET A 18 10.64 -7.26 -19.12
N GLU A 19 11.65 -6.75 -19.84
CA GLU A 19 12.37 -5.55 -19.40
C GLU A 19 11.48 -4.30 -19.52
N CYS A 20 11.38 -3.54 -18.43
CA CYS A 20 10.67 -2.26 -18.44
C CYS A 20 11.36 -1.30 -19.44
N PRO A 21 10.66 -0.79 -20.47
CA PRO A 21 11.27 0.07 -21.46
C PRO A 21 11.94 1.29 -20.79
N PRO A 22 13.23 1.57 -21.03
CA PRO A 22 13.97 2.64 -20.36
C PRO A 22 13.31 4.02 -20.50
N ALA A 23 12.56 4.24 -21.59
CA ALA A 23 11.80 5.46 -21.83
C ALA A 23 10.64 5.66 -20.83
N ILE A 24 10.04 4.58 -20.31
CA ILE A 24 8.99 4.65 -19.30
C ILE A 24 9.60 4.91 -17.93
N SER A 25 10.65 4.18 -17.55
CA SER A 25 11.37 4.39 -16.29
C SER A 25 11.87 5.84 -16.16
N LYS A 26 12.56 6.35 -17.21
CA LYS A 26 13.06 7.73 -17.26
C LYS A 26 11.96 8.79 -17.17
N ARG A 27 10.77 8.51 -17.70
CA ARG A 27 9.64 9.44 -17.66
C ARG A 27 8.99 9.48 -16.27
N ILE A 28 8.95 8.36 -15.57
CA ILE A 28 8.50 8.26 -14.17
C ILE A 28 9.45 9.05 -13.27
N GLU A 29 10.77 8.87 -13.43
CA GLU A 29 11.81 9.55 -12.65
C GLU A 29 11.82 11.08 -12.87
N GLN A 30 11.66 11.51 -14.13
CA GLN A 30 11.56 12.93 -14.48
C GLN A 30 10.30 13.59 -13.91
N SER A 31 9.15 12.90 -13.97
CA SER A 31 7.88 13.38 -13.40
C SER A 31 8.01 13.57 -11.88
N TYR A 32 8.66 12.64 -11.20
CA TYR A 32 8.88 12.69 -9.76
C TYR A 32 9.83 13.84 -9.35
N SER A 33 10.93 14.02 -10.10
CA SER A 33 11.90 15.09 -9.87
C SER A 33 11.29 16.49 -10.06
N HIS A 34 10.41 16.66 -11.05
CA HIS A 34 9.79 17.94 -11.36
C HIS A 34 8.74 18.36 -10.31
N TYR A 35 7.98 17.40 -9.79
CA TYR A 35 7.01 17.60 -8.70
C TYR A 35 7.69 18.15 -7.43
N LEU A 36 8.82 17.56 -7.03
CA LEU A 36 9.54 17.95 -5.81
C LEU A 36 10.20 19.34 -5.91
N GLN A 37 10.72 19.71 -7.09
CA GLN A 37 11.32 21.03 -7.30
C GLN A 37 10.29 22.16 -7.25
N ARG A 38 9.09 21.93 -7.79
CA ARG A 38 8.00 22.92 -7.80
C ARG A 38 7.42 23.16 -6.40
N LYS A 39 7.27 22.10 -5.59
CA LYS A 39 6.79 22.21 -4.21
C LYS A 39 7.74 23.01 -3.30
N ARG A 40 9.04 23.06 -3.62
CA ARG A 40 10.04 23.88 -2.91
C ARG A 40 9.96 25.38 -3.24
N SER A 41 9.53 25.77 -4.44
CA SER A 41 9.50 27.20 -4.83
C SER A 41 8.26 27.95 -4.34
N GLU A 42 7.18 27.24 -3.99
CA GLU A 42 5.93 27.83 -3.50
C GLU A 42 5.94 28.13 -1.97
N ILE A 43 6.97 27.69 -1.23
CA ILE A 43 7.13 27.93 0.22
C ILE A 43 7.79 29.29 0.46
N THR A 44 7.13 30.38 0.07
CA THR A 44 7.49 31.75 0.46
C THR A 44 6.45 32.37 1.41
N MET A 45 6.75 32.21 2.71
CA MET A 45 6.51 33.07 3.88
C MET A 45 5.17 33.77 4.21
N LYS A 46 4.02 33.57 3.54
CA LYS A 46 2.76 34.24 3.99
C LYS A 46 1.54 33.36 4.29
N LYS A 47 1.65 32.03 4.30
CA LYS A 47 0.53 31.12 4.64
C LYS A 47 0.87 30.08 5.71
N ARG A 48 1.72 30.45 6.67
CA ARG A 48 2.01 29.65 7.87
C ARG A 48 0.80 29.68 8.81
N LEU A 49 -0.22 28.86 8.57
CA LEU A 49 -1.09 28.37 9.66
C LEU A 49 -1.89 27.09 9.35
N ILE A 50 -1.99 26.58 8.12
CA ILE A 50 -2.76 25.35 7.81
C ILE A 50 -2.06 24.51 6.73
N GLY A 51 -0.74 24.32 6.83
CA GLY A 51 0.05 23.66 5.78
C GLY A 51 1.20 22.85 6.36
N GLY A 52 0.94 22.12 7.45
CA GLY A 52 1.96 21.47 8.27
C GLY A 52 2.04 19.95 8.20
N ILE A 53 1.28 19.27 7.33
CA ILE A 53 1.26 17.80 7.27
C ILE A 53 1.32 17.34 5.82
N VAL A 54 2.51 17.29 5.21
CA VAL A 54 2.67 16.61 3.91
C VAL A 54 3.94 15.75 3.83
N ALA A 55 4.44 15.22 4.96
CA ALA A 55 5.69 14.46 4.95
C ALA A 55 5.54 12.93 5.05
N ALA A 56 4.34 12.37 5.25
CA ALA A 56 4.17 10.91 5.40
C ALA A 56 3.38 10.21 4.27
N ALA A 57 2.85 10.95 3.29
CA ALA A 57 1.91 10.40 2.31
C ALA A 57 2.52 10.02 0.94
N ILE A 58 3.83 9.93 0.80
CA ILE A 58 4.47 9.57 -0.47
C ILE A 58 5.25 8.28 -0.28
N LEU A 59 4.55 7.14 -0.41
CA LEU A 59 5.02 5.81 -0.84
C LEU A 59 4.14 4.68 -0.30
N ILE A 60 2.82 4.79 -0.46
CA ILE A 60 2.15 3.61 -1.01
C ILE A 60 2.28 3.82 -2.51
N PRO A 61 3.03 2.98 -3.26
CA PRO A 61 3.04 3.05 -4.71
C PRO A 61 1.57 3.11 -5.14
N THR A 62 1.16 4.09 -5.93
CA THR A 62 -0.23 4.19 -6.41
C THR A 62 -0.66 2.96 -7.22
N ALA A 63 0.29 2.11 -7.61
CA ALA A 63 0.05 0.77 -8.15
C ALA A 63 -0.33 -0.30 -7.09
N ALA A 64 0.04 -0.12 -5.82
CA ALA A 64 -0.25 -1.04 -4.72
C ALA A 64 -1.70 -0.94 -4.19
N PHE A 65 -2.42 0.15 -4.47
CA PHE A 65 -3.86 0.23 -4.22
C PHE A 65 -4.72 -0.34 -5.36
N ALA A 66 -4.11 -0.69 -6.50
CA ALA A 66 -4.84 -1.06 -7.72
C ALA A 66 -4.79 -2.56 -8.06
N ALA A 67 -3.88 -3.32 -7.46
CA ALA A 67 -3.82 -4.77 -7.53
C ALA A 67 -3.40 -5.29 -6.14
N PRO A 68 -3.89 -6.46 -5.69
CA PRO A 68 -3.21 -7.19 -4.65
C PRO A 68 -1.72 -7.24 -5.04
N THR A 69 -0.82 -6.91 -4.12
CA THR A 69 0.62 -7.08 -4.43
C THR A 69 0.83 -8.52 -4.87
N VAL A 70 1.78 -8.83 -5.77
CA VAL A 70 2.00 -10.23 -6.22
C VAL A 70 2.12 -11.21 -5.04
N ILE A 71 2.59 -10.73 -3.88
CA ILE A 71 2.62 -11.42 -2.59
C ILE A 71 1.20 -11.78 -2.07
N ASP A 72 0.22 -10.89 -2.20
CA ASP A 72 -1.19 -11.16 -1.90
C ASP A 72 -1.79 -12.26 -2.80
N MET A 73 -1.40 -12.36 -4.06
CA MET A 73 -1.92 -13.40 -4.97
C MET A 73 -1.31 -14.78 -4.71
N LEU A 74 -0.06 -14.84 -4.21
CA LEU A 74 0.67 -16.09 -4.01
C LEU A 74 0.43 -16.75 -2.64
N THR A 75 -0.07 -15.99 -1.66
CA THR A 75 -0.22 -16.46 -0.26
C THR A 75 -1.66 -16.62 0.22
N ARG A 76 -2.66 -16.20 -0.57
CA ARG A 76 -4.07 -16.28 -0.19
C ARG A 76 -4.71 -17.62 -0.57
N ALA A 77 -5.47 -18.18 0.35
CA ALA A 77 -6.31 -19.34 0.10
C ALA A 77 -7.68 -18.89 -0.44
N PRO A 78 -8.15 -19.43 -1.58
CA PRO A 78 -9.44 -19.05 -2.15
C PRO A 78 -10.60 -19.52 -1.26
N MET A 79 -11.70 -18.76 -1.29
CA MET A 79 -12.95 -19.09 -0.62
C MET A 79 -14.12 -19.08 -1.61
N THR A 80 -15.05 -20.02 -1.43
CA THR A 80 -16.32 -20.00 -2.17
C THR A 80 -17.30 -19.01 -1.54
N SER A 81 -18.34 -18.64 -2.29
CA SER A 81 -19.39 -17.74 -1.80
C SER A 81 -20.11 -18.29 -0.55
N GLU A 82 -20.26 -19.61 -0.47
CA GLU A 82 -20.88 -20.32 0.66
C GLU A 82 -19.96 -20.30 1.87
N GLN A 83 -18.65 -20.48 1.66
CA GLN A 83 -17.66 -20.40 2.73
C GLN A 83 -17.65 -19.00 3.35
N VAL A 84 -17.67 -17.94 2.53
CA VAL A 84 -17.76 -16.54 3.03
C VAL A 84 -19.03 -16.32 3.87
N LYS A 85 -20.17 -16.88 3.43
CA LYS A 85 -21.45 -16.75 4.14
C LYS A 85 -21.53 -17.58 5.43
N LEU A 86 -20.68 -18.58 5.61
CA LEU A 86 -20.61 -19.38 6.83
C LEU A 86 -19.59 -18.83 7.82
N ASP A 87 -18.55 -18.19 7.29
CA ASP A 87 -17.48 -17.54 8.05
C ASP A 87 -17.96 -16.36 8.90
N GLU A 88 -17.43 -16.21 10.12
CA GLU A 88 -17.84 -15.15 11.05
C GLU A 88 -17.44 -13.75 10.55
N ALA A 89 -16.16 -13.56 10.21
CA ALA A 89 -15.66 -12.32 9.63
C ALA A 89 -16.34 -12.01 8.28
N GLY A 90 -16.54 -13.03 7.45
CA GLY A 90 -17.29 -12.91 6.19
C GLY A 90 -18.72 -12.42 6.38
N LYS A 91 -19.48 -13.00 7.34
CA LYS A 91 -20.82 -12.54 7.69
C LYS A 91 -20.82 -11.09 8.18
N ALA A 92 -19.96 -10.76 9.14
CA ALA A 92 -19.88 -9.40 9.70
C ALA A 92 -19.55 -8.36 8.61
N THR A 93 -18.60 -8.67 7.73
CA THR A 93 -18.23 -7.83 6.59
C THR A 93 -19.41 -7.60 5.65
N LEU A 94 -20.10 -8.68 5.26
CA LEU A 94 -21.26 -8.61 4.37
C LEU A 94 -22.44 -7.88 5.01
N GLU A 95 -22.72 -8.09 6.29
CA GLU A 95 -23.80 -7.40 7.01
C GLU A 95 -23.54 -5.89 7.10
N LYS A 96 -22.30 -5.48 7.39
CA LYS A 96 -21.88 -4.08 7.39
C LYS A 96 -22.04 -3.47 6.00
N LEU A 97 -21.59 -4.17 4.95
CA LEU A 97 -21.72 -3.71 3.58
C LEU A 97 -23.19 -3.60 3.15
N TYR A 98 -24.02 -4.61 3.40
CA TYR A 98 -25.43 -4.62 3.03
C TYR A 98 -26.27 -3.59 3.78
N SER A 99 -25.82 -3.18 4.97
CA SER A 99 -26.42 -2.09 5.71
C SER A 99 -26.07 -0.74 5.09
N ALA A 100 -24.81 -0.55 4.69
CA ALA A 100 -24.32 0.67 4.04
C ALA A 100 -24.84 0.84 2.60
N PHE A 101 -24.91 -0.26 1.84
CA PHE A 101 -25.29 -0.32 0.43
C PHE A 101 -26.28 -1.48 0.18
N PRO A 102 -27.58 -1.30 0.50
CA PRO A 102 -28.59 -2.34 0.36
C PRO A 102 -28.68 -3.00 -1.02
N GLU A 103 -28.36 -2.28 -2.09
CA GLU A 103 -28.34 -2.76 -3.47
C GLU A 103 -27.33 -3.90 -3.70
N THR A 104 -26.27 -3.95 -2.89
CA THR A 104 -25.21 -4.96 -3.00
C THR A 104 -25.66 -6.36 -2.56
N ARG A 105 -26.82 -6.49 -1.90
CA ARG A 105 -27.46 -7.80 -1.65
C ARG A 105 -27.79 -8.56 -2.94
N SER A 106 -27.95 -7.84 -4.04
CA SER A 106 -28.22 -8.44 -5.35
C SER A 106 -26.95 -8.84 -6.13
N PHE A 107 -25.78 -8.42 -5.64
CA PHE A 107 -24.49 -8.67 -6.29
C PHE A 107 -24.02 -10.10 -6.03
N GLU A 108 -23.14 -10.57 -6.90
CA GLU A 108 -22.51 -11.89 -6.81
C GLU A 108 -21.10 -11.75 -6.23
N ILE A 109 -20.72 -12.66 -5.34
CA ILE A 109 -19.33 -12.78 -4.88
C ILE A 109 -18.57 -13.48 -6.02
N ILE A 110 -17.78 -12.71 -6.76
CA ILE A 110 -17.03 -13.22 -7.92
C ILE A 110 -15.64 -13.73 -7.54
N GLU A 111 -15.11 -13.24 -6.42
CA GLU A 111 -13.83 -13.65 -5.86
C GLU A 111 -13.87 -13.46 -4.35
N ALA A 112 -13.32 -14.43 -3.62
CA ALA A 112 -13.07 -14.29 -2.21
C ALA A 112 -11.85 -15.12 -1.83
N SER A 113 -11.08 -14.62 -0.86
CA SER A 113 -9.89 -15.31 -0.39
C SER A 113 -9.50 -14.81 0.99
N TYR A 114 -8.72 -15.60 1.71
CA TYR A 114 -8.14 -15.16 2.98
C TYR A 114 -6.63 -15.33 2.99
N LEU A 115 -5.96 -14.43 3.71
CA LEU A 115 -4.58 -14.58 4.15
C LEU A 115 -4.60 -15.08 5.60
N GLY A 116 -3.87 -16.13 5.92
CA GLY A 116 -3.87 -16.74 7.24
C GLY A 116 -3.08 -18.04 7.32
N ASP A 117 -3.12 -18.71 8.47
CA ASP A 117 -2.49 -20.01 8.62
C ASP A 117 -3.19 -21.07 7.73
N PRO A 118 -2.48 -21.75 6.82
CA PRO A 118 -3.10 -22.75 5.93
C PRO A 118 -3.65 -23.96 6.69
N ASN A 119 -3.19 -24.21 7.92
CA ASN A 119 -3.61 -25.32 8.75
C ASN A 119 -4.66 -24.94 9.80
N ASP A 120 -4.94 -23.65 9.97
CA ASP A 120 -5.87 -23.13 10.97
C ASP A 120 -6.61 -21.90 10.44
N SER A 121 -7.79 -22.14 9.86
CA SER A 121 -8.66 -21.10 9.31
C SER A 121 -9.21 -20.13 10.37
N THR A 122 -8.99 -20.36 11.66
CA THR A 122 -9.32 -19.38 12.71
C THR A 122 -8.24 -18.30 12.85
N LYS A 123 -7.03 -18.55 12.35
CA LYS A 123 -5.91 -17.60 12.32
C LYS A 123 -5.86 -16.85 10.99
N LYS A 124 -6.98 -16.21 10.65
CA LYS A 124 -7.07 -15.33 9.49
C LYS A 124 -6.49 -13.97 9.82
N VAL A 125 -5.56 -13.53 9.00
CA VAL A 125 -4.97 -12.19 9.03
C VAL A 125 -5.87 -11.21 8.30
N GLN A 126 -6.31 -11.60 7.11
CA GLN A 126 -7.13 -10.74 6.27
C GLN A 126 -8.10 -11.57 5.41
N LEU A 127 -9.32 -11.09 5.27
CA LEU A 127 -10.33 -11.59 4.35
C LEU A 127 -10.50 -10.58 3.21
N SER A 128 -10.46 -11.05 1.96
CA SER A 128 -10.80 -10.27 0.78
C SER A 128 -12.08 -10.81 0.15
N ILE A 129 -13.02 -9.92 -0.14
CA ILE A 129 -14.29 -10.24 -0.81
C ILE A 129 -14.49 -9.26 -1.95
N VAL A 130 -14.76 -9.79 -3.15
CA VAL A 130 -15.10 -9.02 -4.33
C VAL A 130 -16.55 -9.30 -4.72
N LEU A 131 -17.38 -8.27 -4.67
CA LEU A 131 -18.76 -8.31 -5.13
C LEU A 131 -18.91 -7.58 -6.47
N GLN A 132 -19.69 -8.15 -7.38
CA GLN A 132 -20.01 -7.52 -8.65
C GLN A 132 -21.50 -7.63 -8.98
N GLU A 133 -22.05 -6.57 -9.55
CA GLU A 133 -23.39 -6.56 -10.12
C GLU A 133 -23.53 -7.65 -11.20
N LYS A 134 -24.67 -8.35 -11.20
CA LYS A 134 -24.94 -9.43 -12.14
C LYS A 134 -24.81 -8.97 -13.59
N GLY A 135 -24.22 -9.82 -14.43
CA GLY A 135 -23.92 -9.49 -15.83
C GLY A 135 -22.50 -9.00 -16.09
N GLY A 136 -21.63 -9.00 -15.08
CA GLY A 136 -20.16 -9.01 -15.22
C GLY A 136 -19.50 -7.71 -15.68
N THR A 137 -20.25 -6.64 -15.93
CA THR A 137 -19.72 -5.34 -16.38
C THR A 137 -20.20 -4.14 -15.56
N GLY A 138 -21.02 -4.40 -14.54
CA GLY A 138 -21.60 -3.39 -13.68
C GLY A 138 -20.72 -2.99 -12.50
N LYS A 139 -21.37 -2.45 -11.47
CA LYS A 139 -20.72 -1.98 -10.24
C LYS A 139 -19.92 -3.09 -9.57
N LYS A 140 -18.74 -2.74 -9.06
CA LYS A 140 -17.87 -3.66 -8.33
C LYS A 140 -17.42 -3.05 -7.01
N LEU A 141 -17.28 -3.90 -6.01
CA LEU A 141 -16.72 -3.57 -4.70
C LEU A 141 -15.71 -4.64 -4.30
N THR A 142 -14.55 -4.20 -3.83
CA THR A 142 -13.56 -5.05 -3.19
C THR A 142 -13.41 -4.58 -1.75
N LEU A 143 -13.52 -5.50 -0.80
CA LEU A 143 -13.33 -5.24 0.62
C LEU A 143 -12.20 -6.10 1.16
N HIS A 144 -11.29 -5.47 1.89
CA HIS A 144 -10.28 -6.15 2.68
C HIS A 144 -10.59 -5.90 4.15
N THR A 145 -10.80 -6.98 4.90
CA THR A 145 -11.19 -6.93 6.30
C THR A 145 -10.19 -7.70 7.13
N ASN A 146 -9.81 -7.15 8.29
CA ASN A 146 -8.98 -7.85 9.25
C ASN A 146 -9.69 -9.12 9.71
N GLY A 147 -9.02 -10.27 9.60
CA GLY A 147 -9.61 -11.56 9.91
C GLY A 147 -9.83 -11.85 11.40
N ILE A 148 -9.38 -10.95 12.28
CA ILE A 148 -9.48 -11.04 13.76
C ILE A 148 -10.42 -9.98 14.32
N THR A 149 -10.30 -8.73 13.85
CA THR A 149 -11.05 -7.59 14.40
C THR A 149 -12.32 -7.24 13.63
N ASP A 150 -12.52 -7.87 12.47
CA ASP A 150 -13.60 -7.57 11.51
C ASP A 150 -13.62 -6.11 11.03
N VAL A 151 -12.52 -5.37 11.24
CA VAL A 151 -12.35 -4.00 10.77
C VAL A 151 -12.02 -4.00 9.29
N ILE A 152 -12.78 -3.24 8.50
CA ILE A 152 -12.48 -3.00 7.08
C ILE A 152 -11.19 -2.18 7.01
N GLN A 153 -10.15 -2.77 6.44
CA GLN A 153 -8.82 -2.19 6.25
C GLN A 153 -8.72 -1.40 4.96
N ASP A 154 -9.40 -1.84 3.90
CA ASP A 154 -9.57 -1.02 2.71
C ASP A 154 -10.81 -1.42 1.92
N LEU A 155 -11.26 -0.46 1.11
CA LEU A 155 -12.41 -0.58 0.24
C LEU A 155 -12.07 0.01 -1.12
N THR A 156 -12.34 -0.75 -2.17
CA THR A 156 -12.30 -0.24 -3.54
C THR A 156 -13.68 -0.33 -4.18
N GLN A 157 -14.15 0.79 -4.73
CA GLN A 157 -15.41 0.95 -5.44
C GLN A 157 -15.12 1.24 -6.92
N GLU A 158 -15.70 0.47 -7.84
CA GLU A 158 -15.44 0.63 -9.29
C GLU A 158 -16.75 0.64 -10.10
N ASN A 159 -16.79 1.43 -11.16
CA ASN A 159 -17.88 1.47 -12.15
C ASN A 159 -19.23 1.96 -11.60
N TRP A 160 -19.22 2.91 -10.67
CA TRP A 160 -20.44 3.47 -10.10
C TRP A 160 -20.98 4.67 -10.88
N GLU A 161 -20.14 5.35 -11.65
CA GLU A 161 -20.57 6.35 -12.63
C GLU A 161 -20.68 5.75 -14.04
N PRO A 162 -21.45 6.37 -14.96
CA PRO A 162 -21.45 5.98 -16.37
C PRO A 162 -20.06 6.08 -16.99
N LYS A 163 -19.74 5.18 -17.93
CA LYS A 163 -18.43 5.17 -18.61
C LYS A 163 -18.15 6.46 -19.38
N GLU A 164 -19.20 7.10 -19.88
CA GLU A 164 -19.15 8.36 -20.64
C GLU A 164 -18.87 9.57 -19.74
N LYS A 165 -19.12 9.45 -18.43
CA LYS A 165 -18.91 10.50 -17.44
C LYS A 165 -18.22 9.92 -16.19
N PRO A 166 -16.94 9.49 -16.30
CA PRO A 166 -16.23 8.86 -15.20
C PRO A 166 -15.96 9.87 -14.07
N LEU A 167 -15.77 9.35 -12.87
CA LEU A 167 -15.66 10.11 -11.63
C LEU A 167 -14.64 11.27 -11.70
N ILE A 168 -13.48 11.06 -12.33
CA ILE A 168 -12.41 12.08 -12.47
C ILE A 168 -12.78 13.30 -13.32
N THR A 169 -13.88 13.22 -14.08
CA THR A 169 -14.40 14.33 -14.91
C THR A 169 -15.35 15.24 -14.13
N LEU A 170 -15.78 14.82 -12.94
CA LEU A 170 -16.67 15.59 -12.10
C LEU A 170 -15.92 16.76 -11.41
N PRO A 171 -16.63 17.83 -11.03
CA PRO A 171 -16.08 18.87 -10.17
C PRO A 171 -15.63 18.33 -8.81
N ASP A 172 -14.62 18.96 -8.20
CA ASP A 172 -14.06 18.55 -6.90
C ASP A 172 -15.13 18.41 -5.80
N GLN A 173 -16.14 19.28 -5.80
CA GLN A 173 -17.25 19.21 -4.84
C GLN A 173 -18.15 17.98 -5.04
N GLU A 174 -18.35 17.53 -6.28
CA GLU A 174 -19.10 16.30 -6.58
C GLU A 174 -18.28 15.06 -6.23
N ILE A 175 -16.98 15.06 -6.53
CA ILE A 175 -16.06 13.97 -6.12
C ILE A 175 -16.06 13.85 -4.60
N LYS A 176 -15.84 14.97 -3.90
CA LYS A 176 -15.91 15.04 -2.44
C LYS A 176 -17.24 14.52 -1.92
N GLY A 177 -18.37 14.98 -2.46
CA GLY A 177 -19.70 14.53 -2.01
C GLY A 177 -19.91 13.02 -2.15
N LYS A 178 -19.39 12.39 -3.20
CA LYS A 178 -19.46 10.94 -3.39
C LYS A 178 -18.57 10.19 -2.39
N VAL A 179 -17.36 10.69 -2.14
CA VAL A 179 -16.45 10.11 -1.14
C VAL A 179 -16.99 10.31 0.28
N ASP A 180 -17.56 11.48 0.60
CA ASP A 180 -18.21 11.75 1.88
C ASP A 180 -19.34 10.74 2.13
N GLN A 181 -20.18 10.49 1.14
CA GLN A 181 -21.26 9.50 1.24
C GLN A 181 -20.74 8.09 1.46
N LEU A 182 -19.62 7.72 0.81
CA LEU A 182 -18.98 6.43 0.98
C LEU A 182 -18.49 6.24 2.41
N ILE A 183 -17.77 7.23 2.95
CA ILE A 183 -17.23 7.19 4.31
C ILE A 183 -18.38 7.20 5.34
N ASP A 184 -19.36 8.10 5.17
CA ASP A 184 -20.48 8.25 6.12
C ASP A 184 -21.35 6.98 6.20
N LYS A 185 -21.58 6.30 5.06
CA LYS A 185 -22.34 5.04 5.05
C LYS A 185 -21.61 3.88 5.73
N LEU A 186 -20.28 3.82 5.66
CA LEU A 186 -19.51 2.70 6.19
C LEU A 186 -18.96 2.91 7.60
N TYR A 187 -18.63 4.16 7.93
CA TYR A 187 -17.94 4.52 9.17
C TYR A 187 -18.68 5.59 9.97
N GLY A 188 -19.61 6.33 9.35
CA GLY A 188 -20.39 7.40 9.97
C GLY A 188 -19.57 8.65 10.27
N ASN A 189 -20.27 9.68 10.76
CA ASN A 189 -19.68 10.89 11.35
C ASN A 189 -18.70 11.66 10.44
N ILE A 190 -18.94 11.71 9.13
CA ILE A 190 -18.05 12.43 8.19
C ILE A 190 -17.86 13.92 8.54
N LYS A 191 -18.81 14.50 9.29
CA LYS A 191 -18.77 15.89 9.77
C LYS A 191 -17.63 16.17 10.76
N ASP A 192 -17.11 15.12 11.40
CA ASP A 192 -16.00 15.20 12.35
C ASP A 192 -14.65 15.26 11.63
N TYR A 193 -14.64 15.19 10.29
CA TYR A 193 -13.43 15.22 9.48
C TYR A 193 -13.31 16.53 8.70
N GLU A 194 -12.06 16.91 8.45
CA GLU A 194 -11.68 17.93 7.47
C GLU A 194 -10.98 17.24 6.30
N VAL A 195 -11.19 17.73 5.08
CA VAL A 195 -10.62 17.11 3.88
C VAL A 195 -9.72 18.09 3.13
N ALA A 196 -8.54 17.61 2.76
CA ALA A 196 -7.68 18.23 1.77
C ALA A 196 -7.77 17.43 0.48
N ILE A 197 -8.01 18.11 -0.65
CA ILE A 197 -8.05 17.49 -1.98
C ILE A 197 -6.82 17.96 -2.75
N GLU A 198 -6.03 17.01 -3.21
CA GLU A 198 -4.84 17.24 -4.04
C GLU A 198 -4.98 16.47 -5.35
N GLN A 199 -4.51 17.06 -6.44
CA GLN A 199 -4.36 16.33 -7.71
C GLN A 199 -2.91 15.89 -7.84
N MET A 200 -2.68 14.60 -8.10
CA MET A 200 -1.35 14.12 -8.47
C MET A 200 -1.04 14.54 -9.91
N GLU A 201 0.15 15.13 -10.11
CA GLU A 201 0.71 15.31 -11.44
C GLU A 201 1.18 13.94 -11.95
N ASN A 202 0.29 13.21 -12.61
CA ASN A 202 0.62 11.98 -13.35
C ASN A 202 0.34 12.21 -14.85
N PRO A 203 1.34 12.05 -15.73
CA PRO A 203 1.20 12.31 -17.16
C PRO A 203 0.28 11.33 -17.89
N ASN A 204 -0.02 10.17 -17.29
CA ASN A 204 -0.78 9.11 -17.94
C ASN A 204 -2.25 9.03 -17.49
N GLU A 205 -2.55 9.45 -16.25
CA GLU A 205 -3.91 9.39 -15.71
C GLU A 205 -4.13 10.48 -14.65
N LYS A 206 -5.32 11.08 -14.65
CA LYS A 206 -5.71 12.06 -13.63
C LYS A 206 -6.09 11.33 -12.34
N THR A 207 -5.32 11.55 -11.28
CA THR A 207 -5.57 11.00 -9.95
C THR A 207 -5.82 12.12 -8.95
N PHE A 208 -6.89 12.01 -8.17
CA PHE A 208 -7.10 12.84 -6.97
C PHE A 208 -6.77 12.05 -5.72
N ILE A 209 -6.18 12.74 -4.75
CA ILE A 209 -5.99 12.28 -3.38
C ILE A 209 -6.88 13.13 -2.49
N LEU A 210 -7.73 12.50 -1.69
CA LEU A 210 -8.50 13.15 -0.64
C LEU A 210 -8.00 12.63 0.70
N ASN A 211 -7.41 13.51 1.51
CA ASN A 211 -6.95 13.20 2.85
C ASN A 211 -7.96 13.73 3.85
N TYR A 212 -8.70 12.83 4.50
CA TYR A 212 -9.62 13.13 5.58
C TYR A 212 -8.88 13.04 6.90
N THR A 213 -8.85 14.11 7.68
CA THR A 213 -8.25 14.17 9.01
C THR A 213 -9.34 14.43 10.03
N LYS A 214 -9.40 13.62 11.09
CA LYS A 214 -10.36 13.80 12.17
C LYS A 214 -10.03 15.07 12.97
N LYS A 215 -11.04 15.92 13.18
CA LYS A 215 -10.89 17.18 13.92
C LYS A 215 -10.42 16.90 15.35
N GLY A 216 -9.36 17.58 15.75
CA GLY A 216 -8.76 17.43 17.08
C GLY A 216 -7.90 16.17 17.24
N SER A 217 -7.61 15.43 16.16
CA SER A 217 -6.62 14.36 16.14
C SER A 217 -5.37 14.80 15.36
N GLU A 218 -4.19 14.39 15.81
CA GLU A 218 -2.92 14.59 15.08
C GLU A 218 -2.59 13.42 14.13
N GLY A 219 -3.46 12.41 14.04
CA GLY A 219 -3.13 11.19 13.29
C GLY A 219 -4.27 10.34 12.76
N GLU A 220 -5.52 10.54 13.15
CA GLU A 220 -6.60 9.64 12.73
C GLU A 220 -7.30 10.17 11.48
N GLY A 221 -7.46 9.32 10.46
CA GLY A 221 -8.07 9.77 9.22
C GLY A 221 -8.36 8.68 8.20
N TYR A 222 -8.67 9.13 6.98
CA TYR A 222 -8.81 8.29 5.80
C TYR A 222 -8.00 8.90 4.66
N GLN A 223 -7.37 8.05 3.87
CA GLN A 223 -6.82 8.43 2.58
C GLN A 223 -7.63 7.81 1.46
N VAL A 224 -7.97 8.63 0.47
CA VAL A 224 -8.79 8.23 -0.65
C VAL A 224 -8.10 8.57 -1.95
N PHE A 225 -7.99 7.60 -2.84
CA PHE A 225 -7.54 7.79 -4.22
C PHE A 225 -8.72 7.70 -5.16
N VAL A 226 -8.83 8.67 -6.07
CA VAL A 226 -9.84 8.69 -7.12
C VAL A 226 -9.16 8.70 -8.47
N GLN A 227 -9.36 7.63 -9.25
CA GLN A 227 -8.72 7.37 -10.54
C GLN A 227 -9.76 6.85 -11.51
N GLY A 228 -9.86 7.40 -12.72
CA GLY A 228 -10.91 7.05 -13.68
C GLY A 228 -12.32 7.04 -13.07
N ASN A 229 -12.86 5.83 -12.86
CA ASN A 229 -14.16 5.59 -12.23
C ASN A 229 -14.05 4.69 -10.98
N ARG A 230 -12.92 4.81 -10.28
CA ARG A 230 -12.54 4.05 -9.11
C ARG A 230 -12.35 4.98 -7.92
N ILE A 231 -12.83 4.55 -6.75
CA ILE A 231 -12.51 5.12 -5.44
C ILE A 231 -11.83 4.03 -4.63
N SER A 232 -10.62 4.28 -4.14
CA SER A 232 -9.93 3.42 -3.18
C SER A 232 -9.78 4.16 -1.87
N LEU A 233 -10.31 3.60 -0.79
CA LEU A 233 -10.44 4.21 0.54
C LEU A 233 -9.78 3.30 1.57
N ALA A 234 -8.87 3.86 2.37
CA ALA A 234 -8.27 3.19 3.51
C ALA A 234 -8.26 4.12 4.75
N PRO A 235 -8.46 3.58 5.97
CA PRO A 235 -8.13 4.29 7.19
C PRO A 235 -6.60 4.48 7.25
N VAL A 236 -6.19 5.62 7.79
CA VAL A 236 -4.77 5.95 7.97
C VAL A 236 -4.57 6.47 9.37
N ASP A 237 -3.62 5.86 10.07
CA ASP A 237 -2.96 6.46 11.23
C ASP A 237 -1.76 7.26 10.71
N PHE A 238 -1.95 8.57 10.54
CA PHE A 238 -0.85 9.52 10.35
C PHE A 238 -0.09 9.62 11.68
N GLU A 239 0.76 8.65 12.00
CA GLU A 239 1.73 8.89 13.06
C GLU A 239 2.62 10.07 12.64
N PRO A 240 2.75 11.12 13.45
CA PRO A 240 3.81 12.09 13.22
C PRO A 240 5.11 11.30 13.25
N SER A 241 5.91 11.39 12.18
CA SER A 241 7.20 10.72 12.12
C SER A 241 8.11 11.29 13.21
N ASN A 242 8.04 10.72 14.41
CA ASN A 242 8.97 11.01 15.51
C ASN A 242 10.34 10.40 15.26
N ASN A 243 10.52 9.73 14.11
CA ASN A 243 11.79 9.23 13.62
C ASN A 243 12.73 10.41 13.38
N LYS A 244 13.47 10.79 14.43
CA LYS A 244 14.70 11.59 14.36
C LYS A 244 15.84 10.77 13.72
N VAL A 245 15.56 10.06 12.65
CA VAL A 245 16.58 9.31 11.91
C VAL A 245 17.10 10.23 10.80
N GLU A 246 17.89 11.24 11.19
CA GLU A 246 18.40 12.26 10.27
C GLU A 246 19.59 11.79 9.41
N GLY A 247 19.65 12.33 8.19
CA GLY A 247 20.62 12.07 7.12
C GLY A 247 19.90 11.49 5.91
N PHE A 248 20.05 12.00 4.69
CA PHE A 248 19.41 11.40 3.51
C PHE A 248 20.40 10.49 2.79
N PHE A 249 19.94 9.40 2.17
CA PHE A 249 20.71 8.78 1.09
C PHE A 249 20.98 9.82 0.00
N SER A 250 22.06 9.68 -0.76
CA SER A 250 22.35 10.66 -1.81
C SER A 250 22.83 10.03 -3.10
N PHE A 251 22.09 10.21 -4.18
CA PHE A 251 22.52 9.90 -5.54
C PHE A 251 23.05 11.18 -6.21
N ASN A 252 24.30 11.19 -6.65
CA ASN A 252 24.94 12.36 -7.29
C ASN A 252 24.81 13.67 -6.47
N GLY A 253 24.96 13.57 -5.14
CA GLY A 253 24.89 14.73 -4.22
C GLY A 253 23.48 15.27 -3.98
N LYS A 254 22.43 14.59 -4.45
CA LYS A 254 21.03 14.93 -4.17
C LYS A 254 20.40 13.87 -3.26
N PRO A 255 19.48 14.26 -2.34
CA PRO A 255 18.74 13.30 -1.54
C PRO A 255 18.03 12.25 -2.39
N ASP A 256 18.22 10.98 -2.04
CA ASP A 256 17.53 9.80 -2.56
C ASP A 256 16.64 9.24 -1.43
N TYR A 257 15.39 8.92 -1.74
CA TYR A 257 14.39 8.47 -0.77
C TYR A 257 13.91 7.05 -1.05
N THR A 258 14.41 6.42 -2.12
CA THR A 258 13.87 5.19 -2.70
C THR A 258 13.84 4.03 -1.71
N ALA A 259 14.86 3.93 -0.85
CA ALA A 259 14.99 2.87 0.14
C ALA A 259 15.05 3.38 1.59
N ASP A 260 14.72 4.66 1.82
CA ASP A 260 15.02 5.31 3.09
C ASP A 260 14.21 4.70 4.26
N THR A 261 12.94 4.35 4.04
CA THR A 261 12.08 3.70 5.04
C THR A 261 12.57 2.30 5.43
N ILE A 262 13.22 1.60 4.50
CA ILE A 262 13.73 0.24 4.70
C ILE A 262 15.10 0.27 5.39
N LEU A 263 15.96 1.21 4.99
CA LEU A 263 17.33 1.31 5.49
C LEU A 263 17.44 2.10 6.81
N ASN A 264 16.43 2.92 7.13
CA ASN A 264 16.27 3.59 8.44
C ASN A 264 15.40 2.78 9.41
N ASP A 265 15.38 1.46 9.29
CA ASP A 265 14.70 0.58 10.23
C ASP A 265 15.53 0.37 11.50
N GLU A 266 14.93 0.57 12.68
CA GLU A 266 15.63 0.43 13.95
C GLU A 266 16.18 -0.99 14.17
N LYS A 267 15.46 -2.02 13.71
CA LYS A 267 15.90 -3.42 13.88
C LYS A 267 17.09 -3.72 12.97
N LEU A 268 17.10 -3.20 11.74
CA LEU A 268 18.24 -3.29 10.84
C LEU A 268 19.48 -2.58 11.43
N LEU A 269 19.32 -1.36 11.93
CA LEU A 269 20.40 -0.58 12.54
C LEU A 269 20.96 -1.29 13.79
N ALA A 270 20.08 -1.87 14.61
CA ALA A 270 20.48 -2.68 15.76
C ALA A 270 21.25 -3.95 15.33
N LEU A 271 20.80 -4.64 14.27
CA LEU A 271 21.49 -5.80 13.71
C LEU A 271 22.91 -5.44 13.26
N LEU A 272 23.02 -4.33 12.53
CA LEU A 272 24.28 -3.80 12.04
C LEU A 272 25.10 -3.09 13.13
N LYS A 273 24.59 -2.95 14.36
CA LYS A 273 25.28 -2.26 15.47
C LYS A 273 25.86 -0.92 15.01
N MET A 274 25.05 -0.11 14.33
CA MET A 274 25.43 1.19 13.84
C MET A 274 24.22 2.12 13.77
N SER A 275 24.49 3.42 13.83
CA SER A 275 23.49 4.45 13.60
C SER A 275 23.14 4.57 12.11
N ALA A 276 22.00 5.20 11.82
CA ALA A 276 21.61 5.51 10.45
C ALA A 276 22.61 6.40 9.73
N THR A 277 23.23 7.35 10.44
CA THR A 277 24.27 8.24 9.89
C THR A 277 25.49 7.43 9.46
N GLU A 278 25.99 6.54 10.31
CA GLU A 278 27.12 5.67 9.98
C GLU A 278 26.81 4.74 8.81
N LEU A 279 25.59 4.16 8.76
CA LEU A 279 25.17 3.32 7.64
C LEU A 279 25.19 4.10 6.33
N LYS A 280 24.63 5.32 6.32
CA LYS A 280 24.60 6.19 5.13
C LYS A 280 26.00 6.63 4.70
N GLU A 281 26.90 6.93 5.63
CA GLU A 281 28.30 7.26 5.31
C GLU A 281 29.05 6.11 4.65
N GLU A 282 28.82 4.87 5.11
CA GLU A 282 29.43 3.69 4.50
C GLU A 282 28.87 3.40 3.10
N LEU A 283 27.56 3.61 2.90
CA LEU A 283 26.90 3.46 1.59
C LEU A 283 27.38 4.54 0.60
N ALA A 284 27.60 5.77 1.08
CA ALA A 284 28.19 6.85 0.29
C ALA A 284 29.65 6.59 -0.14
N LYS A 285 30.36 5.65 0.52
CA LYS A 285 31.68 5.16 0.09
C LYS A 285 31.59 4.09 -1.02
N GLY A 286 30.40 3.87 -1.59
CA GLY A 286 30.16 2.90 -2.66
C GLY A 286 29.97 1.46 -2.18
N LYS A 287 29.83 1.25 -0.87
CA LYS A 287 29.54 -0.08 -0.31
C LYS A 287 28.05 -0.40 -0.43
N THR A 288 27.73 -1.69 -0.44
CA THR A 288 26.35 -2.18 -0.30
C THR A 288 26.02 -2.49 1.17
N VAL A 289 24.73 -2.62 1.49
CA VAL A 289 24.31 -3.05 2.84
C VAL A 289 24.86 -4.43 3.16
N VAL A 290 24.93 -5.33 2.16
CA VAL A 290 25.49 -6.68 2.32
C VAL A 290 26.98 -6.63 2.63
N GLU A 291 27.76 -5.77 1.96
CA GLU A 291 29.19 -5.60 2.23
C GLU A 291 29.43 -5.03 3.64
N ILE A 292 28.61 -4.06 4.06
CA ILE A 292 28.67 -3.49 5.41
C ILE A 292 28.31 -4.55 6.45
N ALA A 293 27.24 -5.30 6.24
CA ALA A 293 26.80 -6.39 7.11
C ALA A 293 27.89 -7.46 7.27
N ALA A 294 28.51 -7.88 6.17
CA ALA A 294 29.58 -8.87 6.17
C ALA A 294 30.78 -8.40 7.00
N SER A 295 31.14 -7.11 6.93
CA SER A 295 32.21 -6.52 7.76
C SER A 295 31.94 -6.58 9.27
N LYS A 296 30.68 -6.80 9.65
CA LYS A 296 30.20 -6.90 11.03
C LYS A 296 29.82 -8.32 11.44
N ASN A 297 30.21 -9.32 10.64
CA ASN A 297 29.84 -10.73 10.82
C ASN A 297 28.32 -10.97 10.78
N VAL A 298 27.59 -10.14 10.04
CA VAL A 298 26.17 -10.31 9.74
C VAL A 298 26.04 -10.86 8.33
N SER A 299 25.33 -11.97 8.16
CA SER A 299 25.16 -12.59 6.85
C SER A 299 24.12 -11.85 6.00
N ARG A 300 24.20 -12.03 4.67
CA ARG A 300 23.19 -11.53 3.72
C ARG A 300 21.78 -11.97 4.12
N GLN A 301 21.60 -13.23 4.52
CA GLN A 301 20.30 -13.74 4.92
C GLN A 301 19.78 -13.09 6.20
N GLN A 302 20.64 -12.80 7.18
CA GLN A 302 20.21 -12.12 8.40
C GLN A 302 19.68 -10.71 8.13
N VAL A 303 20.26 -10.00 7.15
CA VAL A 303 19.74 -8.70 6.71
C VAL A 303 18.37 -8.86 6.04
N ILE A 304 18.24 -9.83 5.13
CA ILE A 304 16.98 -10.16 4.46
C ILE A 304 15.89 -10.49 5.49
N ASP A 305 16.19 -11.36 6.45
CA ASP A 305 15.24 -11.82 7.45
C ASP A 305 14.74 -10.68 8.34
N VAL A 306 15.63 -9.75 8.75
CA VAL A 306 15.25 -8.60 9.60
C VAL A 306 14.38 -7.62 8.83
N ILE A 307 14.78 -7.24 7.61
CA ILE A 307 13.99 -6.32 6.77
C ILE A 307 12.65 -6.96 6.41
N GLY A 308 12.66 -8.21 5.95
CA GLY A 308 11.46 -8.94 5.57
C GLY A 308 10.50 -9.11 6.74
N ARG A 309 11.02 -9.36 7.94
CA ARG A 309 10.19 -9.43 9.15
C ARG A 309 9.57 -8.07 9.48
N THR A 310 10.31 -6.98 9.42
CA THR A 310 9.75 -5.63 9.64
C THR A 310 8.65 -5.33 8.62
N MET A 311 8.89 -5.62 7.34
CA MET A 311 7.91 -5.42 6.27
C MET A 311 6.66 -6.29 6.45
N ALA A 312 6.83 -7.55 6.84
CA ALA A 312 5.72 -8.47 7.11
C ALA A 312 4.94 -8.02 8.35
N GLU A 313 5.61 -7.69 9.45
CA GLU A 313 4.97 -7.21 10.68
C GLU A 313 4.23 -5.88 10.48
N GLY A 314 4.74 -4.97 9.64
CA GLY A 314 4.07 -3.72 9.30
C GLY A 314 2.76 -3.93 8.54
N GLN A 315 2.68 -4.96 7.69
CA GLN A 315 1.43 -5.33 6.99
C GLN A 315 0.38 -5.95 7.94
N LEU A 316 0.79 -6.34 9.15
CA LEU A 316 -0.04 -7.05 10.13
C LEU A 316 -0.51 -6.15 11.27
N GLN A 317 -0.07 -4.88 11.33
CA GLN A 317 -0.40 -3.95 12.40
C GLN A 317 -1.59 -3.07 12.01
N ASP A 318 -2.71 -3.23 12.73
CA ASP A 318 -3.83 -2.30 12.72
C ASP A 318 -3.68 -1.32 13.90
N GLY A 319 -2.77 -0.35 13.74
CA GLY A 319 -2.53 0.83 14.60
C GLY A 319 -2.13 0.61 16.08
N LYS A 320 -2.61 -0.46 16.74
CA LYS A 320 -2.52 -0.71 18.18
C LYS A 320 -2.43 -2.20 18.56
N ASN A 321 -2.87 -3.12 17.69
CA ASN A 321 -2.85 -4.56 17.99
C ASN A 321 -1.82 -5.33 17.14
N LYS A 322 -0.90 -6.02 17.81
CA LYS A 322 0.05 -6.93 17.18
C LYS A 322 -0.68 -8.22 16.80
N VAL A 323 -1.00 -8.40 15.53
CA VAL A 323 -1.51 -9.69 15.03
C VAL A 323 -0.39 -10.71 15.14
N THR A 324 -0.62 -11.79 15.89
CA THR A 324 0.33 -12.90 16.03
C THR A 324 0.01 -13.93 14.94
N ILE A 325 0.85 -14.01 13.92
CA ILE A 325 0.77 -15.03 12.87
C ILE A 325 1.65 -16.23 13.22
N SER A 326 1.41 -17.37 12.57
CA SER A 326 2.29 -18.53 12.72
C SER A 326 3.67 -18.25 12.12
N ASP A 327 4.70 -18.87 12.71
CA ASP A 327 6.08 -18.74 12.23
C ASP A 327 6.24 -19.16 10.77
N GLU A 328 5.41 -20.10 10.30
CA GLU A 328 5.41 -20.57 8.92
C GLU A 328 4.88 -19.50 7.95
N LEU A 329 3.77 -18.84 8.29
CA LEU A 329 3.23 -17.74 7.48
C LEU A 329 4.20 -16.56 7.46
N LEU A 330 4.84 -16.26 8.60
CA LEU A 330 5.85 -15.19 8.66
C LEU A 330 7.04 -15.49 7.75
N LYS A 331 7.55 -16.72 7.77
CA LYS A 331 8.63 -17.16 6.87
C LYS A 331 8.23 -17.05 5.41
N GLN A 332 6.99 -17.44 5.07
CA GLN A 332 6.48 -17.35 3.71
C GLN A 332 6.40 -15.89 3.24
N MET A 333 5.85 -14.99 4.06
CA MET A 333 5.80 -13.55 3.76
C MET A 333 7.21 -12.94 3.59
N ILE A 334 8.17 -13.34 4.43
CA ILE A 334 9.57 -12.93 4.29
C ILE A 334 10.12 -13.40 2.94
N LYS A 335 9.95 -14.69 2.63
CA LYS A 335 10.43 -15.32 1.39
C LYS A 335 9.89 -14.62 0.14
N ASP A 336 8.61 -14.28 0.14
CA ASP A 336 7.96 -13.63 -1.00
C ASP A 336 8.37 -12.15 -1.11
N GLY A 337 8.76 -11.53 0.01
CA GLY A 337 9.33 -10.19 0.07
C GLY A 337 10.80 -10.12 -0.36
N GLU A 338 11.55 -11.23 -0.39
CA GLU A 338 13.00 -11.24 -0.64
C GLU A 338 13.37 -10.56 -1.96
N GLN A 339 12.59 -10.77 -3.02
CA GLN A 339 12.83 -10.17 -4.33
C GLN A 339 12.76 -8.64 -4.31
N LYS A 340 11.99 -8.04 -3.41
CA LYS A 340 11.95 -6.59 -3.22
C LYS A 340 13.13 -6.09 -2.38
N ILE A 341 13.63 -6.92 -1.46
CA ILE A 341 14.70 -6.56 -0.53
C ILE A 341 16.07 -6.65 -1.21
N ILE A 342 16.30 -7.66 -2.04
CA ILE A 342 17.59 -7.93 -2.69
C ILE A 342 18.12 -6.70 -3.46
N PRO A 343 17.33 -6.06 -4.35
CA PRO A 343 17.78 -4.87 -5.08
C PRO A 343 18.22 -3.75 -4.14
N ILE A 344 17.56 -3.58 -3.00
CA ILE A 344 17.88 -2.53 -2.02
C ILE A 344 19.19 -2.80 -1.29
N ILE A 345 19.38 -4.02 -0.79
CA ILE A 345 20.56 -4.33 0.02
C ILE A 345 21.83 -4.49 -0.82
N GLU A 346 21.68 -4.77 -2.11
CA GLU A 346 22.77 -4.89 -3.09
C GLU A 346 23.02 -3.59 -3.88
N HIS A 347 22.15 -2.58 -3.73
CA HIS A 347 22.31 -1.31 -4.41
C HIS A 347 23.58 -0.59 -3.98
N LYS A 348 24.30 -0.03 -4.96
CA LYS A 348 25.39 0.91 -4.75
C LYS A 348 24.90 2.31 -5.03
N THR A 349 25.15 3.22 -4.10
CA THR A 349 24.72 4.63 -4.16
C THR A 349 25.25 5.40 -5.38
N GLU A 350 26.25 4.87 -6.09
CA GLU A 350 26.78 5.46 -7.34
C GLU A 350 26.03 5.00 -8.59
N THR A 351 25.14 4.01 -8.48
CA THR A 351 24.41 3.41 -9.60
C THR A 351 22.95 3.85 -9.59
N GLU A 352 22.31 3.89 -10.76
CA GLU A 352 20.86 4.08 -10.83
C GLU A 352 20.14 2.85 -10.27
N TRP A 353 18.98 3.06 -9.66
CA TRP A 353 18.08 1.99 -9.25
C TRP A 353 17.65 1.20 -10.50
N LYS A 354 17.71 -0.12 -10.42
CA LYS A 354 17.31 -1.03 -11.50
C LYS A 354 15.93 -1.59 -11.27
#